data_AF-A0A1W6DM02-F1
#
_entry.id   AF-A0A1W6DM02-F1
#
_cell.length_a   1.000
_cell.length_b   1.000
_cell.length_c   1.000
_cell.angle_alpha   90.00
_cell.angle_beta   90.00
_cell.angle_gamma   90.00
#
_symmetry.space_group_name_H-M   'P 1'
#
loop_
_entity.id
_entity.type
_entity.pdbx_description
1 polymer ?
#
loop_
_entity_poly.entity_id
_entity_poly.type
_entity_poly.pdbx_seq_one_letter_code
_entity_poly.pdbx_strand_id
1 'polypeptide(L)'
;MSRTTARARRALRDLGDRLPPWAAVVLGAAATALGAAVVLRPFASLAVLVVAVVAAFAVLGVAELVGDGGAPPDARGPRALRVVRGLLFLALAVAVLVWPAPTIGVVALLVGVGLVVAGVLDVVDGVRSSGTDRWARVAVGAASVLLGGLALVWPDVTVLVVAVVLGVRLVLLGVRLLVAGLRRARAARRPPDPVAAPSRRSRSARRGPAALVGAVLAFVAAAGLTGVSVAVQRAAPHADAFYDAPDALPDEPGRLLRAEPFTRQIPDGASAWRILYTTTLDEGEPTVASGLVVVPDGVGTDGGAPPPVVAWAHGTTGFGRGCAPSVLDEPFESGAFFLLDDVLARGWALVATDYAGLGTPGPHPYLVGQGEARSVLDAVRAARALDDATLGEQTVVWGHSQGGHAALWTGAVAPAYAPDVPLAGVAALAPASDLTDMVSHLENVAGGSVFASYVVAAYDAAYPDADAIEAVRPGARLVVHEMASRCLSEPGALVSVAEALSMDQPLWTTDPTDGALGERLAENVPTGAVEAPLLVAQGASDPLVLPSTQDAYVGERCAAGQPVDYRTYEGRDHVGLVQADSPLASDLVRWTEARLAGEPPTPTCATG
;
A
#
# COMPACT_ATOMS: atom_id res chain seq x y z
N MET A 1 23.12 37.05 -0.83
CA MET A 1 23.06 36.47 0.53
C MET A 1 22.33 37.45 1.45
N SER A 2 21.10 37.14 1.89
CA SER A 2 20.43 38.00 2.88
C SER A 2 21.18 37.90 4.21
N ARG A 3 21.32 39.02 4.93
CA ARG A 3 22.06 39.11 6.21
C ARG A 3 21.55 38.14 7.29
N THR A 4 20.37 37.56 7.09
CA THR A 4 19.66 36.65 7.98
C THR A 4 20.26 35.23 8.00
N THR A 5 20.63 34.66 6.85
CA THR A 5 21.22 33.29 6.79
C THR A 5 22.66 33.25 7.30
N ALA A 6 23.42 34.33 7.09
CA ALA A 6 24.75 34.50 7.67
C ALA A 6 24.71 34.66 9.21
N ARG A 7 23.65 35.31 9.75
CA ARG A 7 23.41 35.42 11.20
C ARG A 7 23.04 34.08 11.83
N ALA A 8 22.18 33.28 11.20
CA ALA A 8 21.80 31.96 11.71
C ALA A 8 22.99 30.98 11.75
N ARG A 9 23.80 30.94 10.68
CA ARG A 9 25.04 30.13 10.63
C ARG A 9 26.11 30.58 11.64
N ARG A 10 26.16 31.88 12.01
CA ARG A 10 27.01 32.39 13.12
C ARG A 10 26.46 32.01 14.48
N ALA A 11 25.15 32.17 14.71
CA ALA A 11 24.50 31.86 15.98
C ALA A 11 24.65 30.39 16.38
N LEU A 12 24.56 29.45 15.43
CA LEU A 12 24.77 28.02 15.68
C LEU A 12 26.24 27.66 16.00
N ARG A 13 27.22 28.38 15.45
CA ARG A 13 28.63 28.22 15.83
C ARG A 13 28.91 28.80 17.22
N ASP A 14 28.35 29.98 17.50
CA ASP A 14 28.44 30.65 18.80
C ASP A 14 27.80 29.82 19.93
N LEU A 15 26.71 29.10 19.67
CA LEU A 15 26.05 28.26 20.67
C LEU A 15 26.99 27.16 21.19
N GLY A 16 27.77 26.54 20.31
CA GLY A 16 28.72 25.50 20.68
C GLY A 16 29.87 26.02 21.54
N ASP A 17 30.27 27.28 21.39
CA ASP A 17 31.39 27.90 22.11
C ASP A 17 30.96 28.54 23.45
N ARG A 18 29.66 28.80 23.65
CA ARG A 18 29.09 29.31 24.91
C ARG A 18 28.71 28.21 25.91
N LEU A 19 28.58 26.96 25.45
CA LEU A 19 28.19 25.84 26.31
C LEU A 19 29.40 25.26 27.08
N PRO A 20 29.26 24.96 28.38
CA PRO A 20 30.31 24.29 29.12
C PRO A 20 30.60 22.90 28.53
N PRO A 21 31.84 22.38 28.62
CA PRO A 21 32.26 21.17 27.91
C PRO A 21 31.40 19.94 28.21
N TRP A 22 30.90 19.82 29.45
CA TRP A 22 29.99 18.74 29.85
C TRP A 22 28.63 18.85 29.15
N ALA A 23 28.07 20.06 29.03
CA ALA A 23 26.79 20.28 28.37
C ALA A 23 26.89 20.00 26.86
N ALA A 24 28.00 20.37 26.21
CA ALA A 24 28.24 20.04 24.81
C ALA A 24 28.35 18.52 24.55
N VAL A 25 28.91 17.76 25.50
CA VAL A 25 28.96 16.28 25.42
C VAL A 25 27.58 15.68 25.62
N VAL A 26 26.80 16.14 26.62
CA VAL A 26 25.45 15.65 26.89
C VAL A 26 24.49 15.95 25.73
N LEU A 27 24.46 17.20 25.24
CA LEU A 27 23.67 17.58 24.06
C LEU A 27 24.14 16.83 22.80
N GLY A 28 25.45 16.64 22.64
CA GLY A 28 25.99 15.85 21.53
C GLY A 28 25.55 14.39 21.56
N ALA A 29 25.53 13.78 22.75
CA ALA A 29 25.12 12.39 22.93
C ALA A 29 23.62 12.23 22.71
N ALA A 30 22.81 13.13 23.26
CA ALA A 30 21.37 13.16 23.08
C ALA A 30 20.98 13.36 21.61
N ALA A 31 21.60 14.30 20.89
CA ALA A 31 21.35 14.50 19.47
C ALA A 31 21.79 13.31 18.60
N THR A 32 22.87 12.61 18.99
CA THR A 32 23.33 11.41 18.28
C THR A 32 22.37 10.24 18.50
N ALA A 33 21.93 10.01 19.74
CA ALA A 33 20.98 8.95 20.09
C ALA A 33 19.60 9.19 19.45
N LEU A 34 19.10 10.43 19.52
CA LEU A 34 17.85 10.83 18.86
C LEU A 34 17.94 10.69 17.33
N GLY A 35 19.03 11.16 16.73
CA GLY A 35 19.24 11.01 15.29
C GLY A 35 19.35 9.54 14.85
N ALA A 36 20.01 8.69 15.65
CA ALA A 36 20.11 7.26 15.39
C ALA A 36 18.74 6.57 15.54
N ALA A 37 17.95 6.92 16.56
CA ALA A 37 16.59 6.41 16.73
C ALA A 37 15.69 6.77 15.53
N VAL A 38 15.80 8.00 15.02
CA VAL A 38 15.05 8.44 13.83
C VAL A 38 15.46 7.69 12.56
N VAL A 39 16.74 7.37 12.40
CA VAL A 39 17.24 6.59 11.24
C VAL A 39 16.88 5.12 11.33
N LEU A 40 16.93 4.53 12.53
CA LEU A 40 16.70 3.10 12.73
C LEU A 40 15.21 2.75 12.81
N ARG A 41 14.33 3.70 13.12
CA ARG A 41 12.87 3.52 13.19
C ARG A 41 12.12 4.72 12.59
N PRO A 42 12.18 4.92 11.26
CA PRO A 42 11.65 6.13 10.63
C PRO A 42 10.13 6.28 10.75
N PHE A 43 9.38 5.18 10.82
CA PHE A 43 7.92 5.20 10.93
C PHE A 43 7.41 5.38 12.36
N ALA A 44 8.06 4.75 13.36
CA ALA A 44 7.84 5.08 14.78
C ALA A 44 8.20 6.55 15.09
N SER A 45 8.99 7.19 14.22
CA SER A 45 9.42 8.58 14.36
C SER A 45 8.42 9.61 13.83
N LEU A 46 7.29 9.22 13.24
CA LEU A 46 6.24 10.19 12.88
C LEU A 46 5.61 10.81 14.14
N ALA A 47 5.25 9.98 15.12
CA ALA A 47 4.76 10.42 16.43
C ALA A 47 5.83 11.22 17.19
N VAL A 48 7.09 10.78 17.14
CA VAL A 48 8.22 11.48 17.76
C VAL A 48 8.48 12.83 17.07
N LEU A 49 8.36 12.90 15.75
CA LEU A 49 8.51 14.13 14.97
C LEU A 49 7.38 15.11 15.27
N VAL A 50 6.13 14.65 15.32
CA VAL A 50 4.97 15.46 15.73
C VAL A 50 5.17 15.97 17.15
N VAL A 51 5.53 15.11 18.11
CA VAL A 51 5.81 15.50 19.50
C VAL A 51 6.98 16.48 19.58
N ALA A 52 8.04 16.28 18.80
CA ALA A 52 9.19 17.18 18.76
C ALA A 52 8.84 18.55 18.15
N VAL A 53 8.01 18.59 17.10
CA VAL A 53 7.53 19.83 16.47
C VAL A 53 6.59 20.59 17.41
N VAL A 54 5.66 19.88 18.06
CA VAL A 54 4.77 20.46 19.09
C VAL A 54 5.58 21.00 20.25
N ALA A 55 6.53 20.23 20.78
CA ALA A 55 7.41 20.67 21.86
C ALA A 55 8.26 21.87 21.45
N ALA A 56 8.77 21.90 20.22
CA ALA A 56 9.52 23.03 19.70
C ALA A 56 8.67 24.30 19.58
N PHE A 57 7.46 24.21 19.02
CA PHE A 57 6.55 25.35 18.93
C PHE A 57 6.07 25.81 20.31
N ALA A 58 5.80 24.90 21.24
CA ALA A 58 5.45 25.23 22.62
C ALA A 58 6.60 25.95 23.33
N VAL A 59 7.83 25.44 23.23
CA VAL A 59 9.03 26.06 23.82
C VAL A 59 9.31 27.43 23.19
N LEU A 60 9.18 27.57 21.87
CA LEU A 60 9.37 28.84 21.17
C LEU A 60 8.28 29.85 21.55
N GLY A 61 7.02 29.41 21.67
CA GLY A 61 5.90 30.24 22.10
C GLY A 61 6.07 30.75 23.54
N VAL A 62 6.41 29.86 24.47
CA VAL A 62 6.69 30.21 25.87
C VAL A 62 7.93 31.10 25.97
N ALA A 63 9.01 30.82 25.24
CA ALA A 63 10.23 31.64 25.26
C ALA A 63 9.99 33.07 24.75
N GLU A 64 9.11 33.26 23.76
CA GLU A 64 8.71 34.59 23.28
C GLU A 64 7.82 35.35 24.28
N LEU A 65 7.03 34.64 25.07
CA LEU A 65 6.16 35.22 26.11
C LEU A 65 6.90 35.50 27.42
N VAL A 66 7.88 34.67 27.79
CA VAL A 66 8.66 34.74 29.04
C VAL A 66 9.97 35.52 28.87
N GLY A 67 10.48 35.67 27.64
CA GLY A 67 11.77 36.27 27.35
C GLY A 67 11.89 37.74 27.69
N ASP A 68 12.15 38.06 28.95
CA ASP A 68 12.79 39.29 29.43
C ASP A 68 13.85 38.90 30.49
N GLY A 69 15.14 39.07 30.17
CA GLY A 69 16.20 38.83 31.16
C GLY A 69 17.66 39.12 30.75
N GLY A 70 18.02 39.22 29.46
CA GLY A 70 19.44 39.34 29.10
C GLY A 70 19.84 40.13 27.85
N ALA A 71 18.89 40.70 27.09
CA ALA A 71 19.20 41.46 25.87
C ALA A 71 19.18 42.98 26.10
N PRO A 72 20.15 43.74 25.54
CA PRO A 72 20.22 45.19 25.68
C PRO A 72 18.97 45.89 25.10
N PRO A 73 18.52 47.00 25.73
CA PRO A 73 17.22 47.63 25.46
C PRO A 73 16.97 48.04 24.00
N ASP A 74 18.04 48.33 23.25
CA ASP A 74 17.95 48.90 21.89
C ASP A 74 17.64 47.86 20.80
N ALA A 75 17.61 46.56 21.15
CA ALA A 75 17.32 45.46 20.22
C ALA A 75 15.88 44.92 20.32
N ARG A 76 15.02 45.53 21.14
CA ARG A 76 13.68 45.02 21.44
C ARG A 76 12.66 45.53 20.40
N GLY A 77 12.01 44.60 19.70
CA GLY A 77 10.81 44.90 18.91
C GLY A 77 9.59 45.24 19.80
N PRO A 78 8.46 45.69 19.23
CA PRO A 78 7.27 46.05 20.00
C PRO A 78 6.77 44.88 20.85
N ARG A 79 6.47 45.12 22.13
CA ARG A 79 5.98 44.09 23.07
C ARG A 79 4.74 43.37 22.55
N ALA A 80 3.84 44.10 21.88
CA ALA A 80 2.67 43.53 21.22
C ALA A 80 3.04 42.49 20.14
N LEU A 81 4.08 42.74 19.34
CA LEU A 81 4.52 41.83 18.29
C LEU A 81 5.12 40.52 18.87
N ARG A 82 5.83 40.61 20.01
CA ARG A 82 6.32 39.42 20.73
C ARG A 82 5.17 38.57 21.28
N VAL A 83 4.18 39.20 21.89
CA VAL A 83 2.99 38.52 22.43
C VAL A 83 2.21 37.84 21.31
N VAL A 84 1.94 38.55 20.21
CA VAL A 84 1.25 37.99 19.03
C VAL A 84 2.02 36.80 18.46
N ARG A 85 3.34 36.90 18.31
CA ARG A 85 4.19 35.81 17.81
C ARG A 85 4.21 34.60 18.77
N GLY A 86 4.28 34.84 20.07
CA GLY A 86 4.22 33.79 21.09
C GLY A 86 2.90 33.03 21.07
N LEU A 87 1.78 33.77 21.02
CA LEU A 87 0.44 33.19 20.89
C LEU A 87 0.26 32.42 19.57
N LEU A 88 0.82 32.92 18.47
CA LEU A 88 0.79 32.24 17.16
C LEU A 88 1.52 30.88 17.21
N PHE A 89 2.70 30.81 17.83
CA PHE A 89 3.43 29.55 17.97
C PHE A 89 2.67 28.53 18.85
N LEU A 90 2.01 29.00 19.91
CA LEU A 90 1.17 28.14 20.74
C LEU A 90 -0.07 27.64 19.97
N ALA A 91 -0.70 28.50 19.17
CA ALA A 91 -1.82 28.11 18.30
C ALA A 91 -1.39 27.09 17.24
N LEU A 92 -0.19 27.24 16.65
CA LEU A 92 0.38 26.24 15.75
C LEU A 92 0.66 24.91 16.46
N ALA A 93 1.16 24.92 17.71
CA ALA A 93 1.37 23.70 18.48
C ALA A 93 0.06 22.94 18.73
N VAL A 94 -1.04 23.66 19.01
CA VAL A 94 -2.38 23.08 19.17
C VAL A 94 -2.93 22.57 17.84
N ALA A 95 -2.77 23.33 16.74
CA ALA A 95 -3.23 22.91 15.42
C ALA A 95 -2.55 21.61 14.95
N VAL A 96 -1.25 21.46 15.20
CA VAL A 96 -0.49 20.23 14.89
C VAL A 96 -1.01 19.02 15.69
N LEU A 97 -1.46 19.22 16.93
CA LEU A 97 -2.05 18.16 17.78
C LEU A 97 -3.45 17.77 17.34
N VAL A 98 -4.28 18.73 16.92
CA VAL A 98 -5.68 18.50 16.56
C VAL A 98 -5.82 17.96 15.14
N TRP A 99 -4.93 18.34 14.22
CA TRP A 99 -4.98 17.92 12.81
C TRP A 99 -3.65 17.35 12.31
N PRO A 100 -3.21 16.19 12.82
CA PRO A 100 -1.90 15.63 12.49
C PRO A 100 -1.75 15.29 10.99
N ALA A 101 -2.79 14.74 10.35
CA ALA A 101 -2.76 14.32 8.95
C ALA A 101 -2.49 15.48 7.95
N PRO A 102 -3.27 16.58 7.91
CA PRO A 102 -2.97 17.70 7.01
C PRO A 102 -1.70 18.45 7.43
N THR A 103 -1.33 18.42 8.72
CA THR A 103 -0.07 19.05 9.18
C THR A 103 1.15 18.32 8.62
N ILE A 104 1.13 16.99 8.49
CA ILE A 104 2.23 16.23 7.88
C ILE A 104 2.40 16.59 6.41
N GLY A 105 1.31 16.66 5.64
CA GLY A 105 1.35 17.08 4.23
C GLY A 105 1.89 18.51 4.07
N VAL A 106 1.45 19.43 4.93
CA VAL A 106 1.95 20.82 4.94
C VAL A 106 3.43 20.89 5.37
N VAL A 107 3.85 20.12 6.36
CA VAL A 107 5.25 20.07 6.79
C VAL A 107 6.13 19.46 5.72
N ALA A 108 5.71 18.37 5.09
CA ALA A 108 6.40 17.74 3.95
C ALA A 108 6.56 18.73 2.79
N LEU A 109 5.49 19.44 2.43
CA LEU A 109 5.51 20.51 1.43
C LEU A 109 6.50 21.62 1.79
N LEU A 110 6.43 22.16 3.01
CA LEU A 110 7.29 23.25 3.48
C LEU A 110 8.76 22.81 3.57
N VAL A 111 9.03 21.58 4.00
CA VAL A 111 10.36 21.01 4.08
C VAL A 111 10.91 20.72 2.67
N GLY A 112 10.09 20.16 1.77
CA GLY A 112 10.44 19.91 0.37
C GLY A 112 10.81 21.21 -0.35
N VAL A 113 9.93 22.21 -0.31
CA VAL A 113 10.21 23.56 -0.84
C VAL A 113 11.46 24.16 -0.18
N GLY A 114 11.60 24.03 1.13
CA GLY A 114 12.76 24.51 1.88
C GLY A 114 14.08 23.86 1.44
N LEU A 115 14.08 22.56 1.18
CA LEU A 115 15.23 21.80 0.69
C LEU A 115 15.61 22.20 -0.74
N VAL A 116 14.62 22.40 -1.62
CA VAL A 116 14.85 22.90 -2.98
C VAL A 116 15.47 24.29 -2.94
N VAL A 117 14.88 25.22 -2.19
CA VAL A 117 15.37 26.61 -2.10
C VAL A 117 16.78 26.65 -1.49
N ALA A 118 17.01 25.93 -0.39
CA ALA A 118 18.34 25.86 0.24
C ALA A 118 19.38 25.22 -0.69
N GLY A 119 19.00 24.14 -1.40
CA GLY A 119 19.85 23.45 -2.36
C GLY A 119 20.25 24.35 -3.53
N VAL A 120 19.29 25.07 -4.12
CA VAL A 120 19.55 26.05 -5.19
C VAL A 120 20.52 27.13 -4.71
N LEU A 121 20.29 27.69 -3.52
CA LEU A 121 21.18 28.71 -2.95
C LEU A 121 22.61 28.19 -2.73
N ASP A 122 22.77 26.97 -2.22
CA ASP A 122 24.08 26.35 -2.03
C ASP A 122 24.76 26.02 -3.38
N VAL A 123 24.02 25.62 -4.43
CA VAL A 123 24.55 25.48 -5.79
C VAL A 123 25.05 26.82 -6.33
N VAL A 124 24.25 27.88 -6.23
CA VAL A 124 24.61 29.23 -6.70
C VAL A 124 25.86 29.76 -5.97
N ASP A 125 25.91 29.62 -4.65
CA ASP A 125 27.07 30.03 -3.84
C ASP A 125 28.30 29.15 -4.11
N GLY A 126 28.09 27.87 -4.46
CA GLY A 126 29.13 26.96 -4.93
C GLY A 126 29.74 27.45 -6.24
N VAL A 127 28.92 27.68 -7.26
CA VAL A 127 29.34 28.16 -8.60
C VAL A 127 30.12 29.47 -8.51
N ARG A 128 29.76 30.37 -7.60
CA ARG A 128 30.43 31.66 -7.38
C ARG A 128 31.72 31.60 -6.54
N SER A 129 32.06 30.43 -5.98
CA SER A 129 33.23 30.26 -5.11
C SER A 129 34.42 29.59 -5.80
N SER A 130 35.63 29.83 -5.29
CA SER A 130 36.90 29.26 -5.78
C SER A 130 37.50 28.26 -4.78
N GLY A 131 38.12 27.17 -5.27
CA GLY A 131 38.79 26.15 -4.45
C GLY A 131 38.03 24.81 -4.38
N THR A 132 38.58 23.81 -3.68
CA THR A 132 38.00 22.44 -3.59
C THR A 132 36.65 22.37 -2.86
N ASP A 133 36.36 23.33 -1.98
CA ASP A 133 35.08 23.46 -1.29
C ASP A 133 33.90 23.84 -2.23
N ARG A 134 34.21 24.35 -3.45
CA ARG A 134 33.22 24.64 -4.51
C ARG A 134 32.40 23.42 -4.85
N TRP A 135 33.10 22.34 -5.20
CA TRP A 135 32.48 21.11 -5.70
C TRP A 135 31.69 20.38 -4.61
N ALA A 136 32.17 20.40 -3.38
CA ALA A 136 31.43 19.88 -2.23
C ALA A 136 30.12 20.64 -2.00
N ARG A 137 30.13 21.98 -2.13
CA ARG A 137 28.92 22.80 -1.96
C ARG A 137 27.91 22.60 -3.10
N VAL A 138 28.40 22.49 -4.34
CA VAL A 138 27.55 22.17 -5.51
C VAL A 138 26.92 20.78 -5.36
N ALA A 139 27.68 19.76 -4.96
CA ALA A 139 27.15 18.40 -4.78
C ALA A 139 26.10 18.31 -3.65
N VAL A 140 26.35 18.94 -2.50
CA VAL A 140 25.37 19.00 -1.39
C VAL A 140 24.12 19.79 -1.81
N GLY A 141 24.30 20.88 -2.56
CA GLY A 141 23.20 21.69 -3.07
C GLY A 141 22.33 20.90 -4.05
N ALA A 142 22.95 20.22 -5.02
CA ALA A 142 22.27 19.36 -5.98
C ALA A 142 21.55 18.19 -5.29
N ALA A 143 22.19 17.51 -4.33
CA ALA A 143 21.55 16.47 -3.53
C ALA A 143 20.33 17.00 -2.77
N SER A 144 20.41 18.22 -2.22
CA SER A 144 19.29 18.84 -1.50
C SER A 144 18.13 19.22 -2.44
N VAL A 145 18.42 19.63 -3.68
CA VAL A 145 17.40 19.87 -4.70
C VAL A 145 16.73 18.56 -5.11
N LEU A 146 17.50 17.49 -5.34
CA LEU A 146 16.95 16.17 -5.68
C LEU A 146 16.05 15.63 -4.56
N LEU A 147 16.53 15.65 -3.31
CA LEU A 147 15.74 15.23 -2.16
C LEU A 147 14.52 16.12 -1.92
N GLY A 148 14.64 17.43 -2.17
CA GLY A 148 13.53 18.38 -2.09
C GLY A 148 12.49 18.19 -3.19
N GLY A 149 12.91 17.84 -4.41
CA GLY A 149 12.00 17.50 -5.52
C GLY A 149 11.30 16.16 -5.28
N LEU A 150 12.04 15.14 -4.83
CA LEU A 150 11.46 13.86 -4.38
C LEU A 150 10.43 14.09 -3.27
N ALA A 151 10.74 15.00 -2.33
CA ALA A 151 9.85 15.39 -1.24
C ALA A 151 8.56 16.12 -1.68
N LEU A 152 8.47 16.57 -2.93
CA LEU A 152 7.30 17.27 -3.47
C LEU A 152 6.50 16.40 -4.42
N VAL A 153 7.15 15.42 -5.05
CA VAL A 153 6.52 14.47 -5.97
C VAL A 153 5.94 13.27 -5.21
N TRP A 154 6.57 12.85 -4.11
CA TRP A 154 6.18 11.70 -3.28
C TRP A 154 5.95 12.11 -1.81
N PRO A 155 4.85 12.79 -1.45
CA PRO A 155 4.59 13.25 -0.08
C PRO A 155 4.70 12.13 0.99
N ASP A 156 4.49 10.87 0.62
CA ASP A 156 4.43 9.73 1.55
C ASP A 156 5.83 9.17 1.87
N VAL A 157 6.67 9.03 0.83
CA VAL A 157 8.11 8.75 1.00
C VAL A 157 8.87 9.98 1.48
N THR A 158 8.30 11.18 1.35
CA THR A 158 8.87 12.42 1.91
C THR A 158 9.06 12.29 3.39
N VAL A 159 8.10 11.73 4.11
CA VAL A 159 8.20 11.58 5.56
C VAL A 159 9.38 10.68 5.92
N LEU A 160 9.50 9.52 5.26
CA LEU A 160 10.61 8.59 5.43
C LEU A 160 11.96 9.22 5.08
N VAL A 161 12.05 9.87 3.91
CA VAL A 161 13.27 10.53 3.42
C VAL A 161 13.64 11.71 4.30
N VAL A 162 12.69 12.54 4.71
CA VAL A 162 12.90 13.66 5.62
C VAL A 162 13.32 13.17 6.99
N ALA A 163 12.68 12.12 7.53
CA ALA A 163 13.06 11.50 8.79
C ALA A 163 14.50 10.98 8.74
N VAL A 164 14.85 10.19 7.72
CA VAL A 164 16.22 9.66 7.55
C VAL A 164 17.24 10.78 7.36
N VAL A 165 16.95 11.77 6.51
CA VAL A 165 17.86 12.91 6.26
C VAL A 165 18.03 13.77 7.52
N LEU A 166 16.94 14.03 8.25
CA LEU A 166 16.95 14.78 9.51
C LEU A 166 17.71 13.99 10.59
N GLY A 167 17.46 12.69 10.70
CA GLY A 167 18.11 11.78 11.62
C GLY A 167 19.62 11.70 11.38
N VAL A 168 20.05 11.52 10.12
CA VAL A 168 21.46 11.58 9.73
C VAL A 168 22.07 12.94 10.06
N ARG A 169 21.36 14.05 9.80
CA ARG A 169 21.85 15.40 10.17
C ARG A 169 22.00 15.57 11.68
N LEU A 170 21.07 15.03 12.48
CA LEU A 170 21.12 15.04 13.94
C LEU A 170 22.29 14.20 14.46
N VAL A 171 22.55 13.02 13.88
CA VAL A 171 23.74 12.20 14.18
C VAL A 171 25.02 12.99 13.89
N LEU A 172 25.12 13.60 12.70
CA LEU A 172 26.30 14.37 12.32
C LEU A 172 26.52 15.60 13.21
N LEU A 173 25.46 16.29 13.61
CA LEU A 173 25.52 17.40 14.56
C LEU A 173 25.95 16.92 15.95
N GLY A 174 25.34 15.84 16.44
CA GLY A 174 25.63 15.23 17.72
C GLY A 174 27.10 14.81 17.84
N VAL A 175 27.62 14.08 16.85
CA VAL A 175 29.03 13.67 16.77
C VAL A 175 29.97 14.87 16.78
N ARG A 176 29.64 15.96 16.06
CA ARG A 176 30.45 17.19 16.06
C ARG A 176 30.50 17.85 17.43
N LEU A 177 29.38 17.95 18.12
CA LEU A 177 29.29 18.51 19.48
C LEU A 177 30.04 17.63 20.48
N LEU A 178 29.92 16.30 20.37
CA LEU A 178 30.60 15.33 21.21
C LEU A 178 32.12 15.43 21.07
N VAL A 179 32.61 15.48 19.83
CA VAL A 179 34.05 15.66 19.52
C VAL A 179 34.56 17.01 20.02
N ALA A 180 33.79 18.09 19.87
CA ALA A 180 34.16 19.42 20.36
C ALA A 180 34.22 19.47 21.89
N GLY A 181 33.20 18.94 22.58
CA GLY A 181 33.12 18.87 24.03
C GLY A 181 34.24 18.03 24.64
N LEU A 182 34.51 16.83 24.10
CA LEU A 182 35.59 15.95 24.56
C LEU A 182 36.98 16.58 24.38
N ARG A 183 37.21 17.30 23.27
CA ARG A 183 38.48 18.00 23.04
C ARG A 183 38.69 19.13 24.05
N ARG A 184 37.66 19.90 24.37
CA ARG A 184 37.72 20.95 25.38
C ARG A 184 37.88 20.39 26.80
N ALA A 185 37.16 19.32 27.14
CA ALA A 185 37.29 18.64 28.42
C ALA A 185 38.70 18.07 28.63
N ARG A 186 39.33 17.52 27.58
CA ARG A 186 40.74 17.08 27.62
C ARG A 186 41.72 18.24 27.71
N ALA A 187 41.45 19.37 27.07
CA ALA A 187 42.28 20.57 27.16
C ALA A 187 42.22 21.21 28.56
N ALA A 188 41.05 21.19 29.22
CA ALA A 188 40.87 21.70 30.58
C ALA A 188 41.51 20.82 31.67
N ARG A 189 41.84 19.56 31.36
CA ARG A 189 42.52 18.61 32.27
C ARG A 189 44.05 18.61 32.13
N ARG A 190 44.63 19.40 31.21
CA ARG A 190 46.08 19.55 31.09
C ARG A 190 46.57 20.69 31.99
N PRO A 191 47.60 20.50 32.83
CA PRO A 191 48.23 21.60 33.55
C PRO A 191 48.87 22.60 32.57
N PRO A 192 48.93 23.90 32.90
CA PRO A 192 49.51 24.90 32.02
C PRO A 192 51.03 24.75 31.94
N ASP A 193 51.56 24.33 30.79
CA ASP A 193 52.99 24.44 30.48
C ASP A 193 53.34 25.91 30.17
N PRO A 194 54.30 26.54 30.86
CA PRO A 194 54.87 27.79 30.41
C PRO A 194 55.87 27.48 29.30
N VAL A 195 55.80 28.24 28.20
CA VAL A 195 56.66 28.18 27.01
C VAL A 195 56.21 27.20 25.91
N ALA A 196 55.19 27.61 25.15
CA ALA A 196 55.11 27.30 23.73
C ALA A 196 54.46 28.46 22.95
N ALA A 197 55.24 29.12 22.10
CA ALA A 197 54.76 30.19 21.22
C ALA A 197 53.68 29.69 20.25
N PRO A 198 52.68 30.50 19.88
CA PRO A 198 51.61 30.07 18.99
C PRO A 198 52.13 29.98 17.55
N SER A 199 52.48 28.77 17.09
CA SER A 199 52.64 28.53 15.66
C SER A 199 51.26 28.52 14.99
N ARG A 200 50.90 29.64 14.35
CA ARG A 200 49.82 29.72 13.37
C ARG A 200 50.21 28.96 12.09
N ARG A 201 50.37 27.64 12.16
CA ARG A 201 50.45 26.79 10.96
C ARG A 201 49.08 26.17 10.68
N SER A 202 48.37 26.82 9.75
CA SER A 202 47.50 26.22 8.73
C SER A 202 46.89 24.85 9.10
N ARG A 203 45.78 24.86 9.83
CA ARG A 203 44.85 23.72 9.96
C ARG A 203 43.76 23.69 8.88
N SER A 204 43.86 24.53 7.83
CA SER A 204 42.82 24.64 6.80
C SER A 204 42.92 23.61 5.66
N ALA A 205 44.07 22.93 5.48
CA ALA A 205 44.31 22.18 4.24
C ALA A 205 43.80 20.71 4.19
N ARG A 206 43.34 20.11 5.30
CA ARG A 206 42.94 18.67 5.33
C ARG A 206 41.43 18.39 5.35
N ARG A 207 40.56 19.41 5.29
CA ARG A 207 39.09 19.21 5.29
C ARG A 207 38.45 19.09 3.91
N GLY A 208 39.12 19.58 2.86
CA GLY A 208 38.60 19.58 1.49
C GLY A 208 38.24 18.19 0.92
N PRO A 209 39.15 17.19 0.92
CA PRO A 209 38.87 15.90 0.27
C PRO A 209 37.82 15.06 1.03
N ALA A 210 37.83 15.07 2.37
CA ALA A 210 36.83 14.34 3.16
C ALA A 210 35.42 14.95 3.05
N ALA A 211 35.33 16.28 2.98
CA ALA A 211 34.05 16.97 2.75
C ALA A 211 33.52 16.73 1.32
N LEU A 212 34.41 16.65 0.33
CA LEU A 212 34.06 16.32 -1.05
C LEU A 212 33.58 14.86 -1.16
N VAL A 213 34.28 13.90 -0.56
CA VAL A 213 33.85 12.49 -0.55
C VAL A 213 32.48 12.33 0.12
N GLY A 214 32.26 12.97 1.27
CA GLY A 214 30.95 12.95 1.93
C GLY A 214 29.83 13.60 1.10
N ALA A 215 30.14 14.68 0.38
CA ALA A 215 29.19 15.36 -0.51
C ALA A 215 28.84 14.52 -1.76
N VAL A 216 29.84 13.85 -2.35
CA VAL A 216 29.65 12.94 -3.48
C VAL A 216 28.84 11.72 -3.06
N LEU A 217 29.13 11.11 -1.91
CA LEU A 217 28.34 9.99 -1.39
C LEU A 217 26.89 10.38 -1.12
N ALA A 218 26.64 11.56 -0.55
CA ALA A 218 25.28 12.06 -0.34
C ALA A 218 24.53 12.32 -1.65
N PHE A 219 25.22 12.85 -2.68
CA PHE A 219 24.66 13.04 -4.02
C PHE A 219 24.34 11.71 -4.70
N VAL A 220 25.26 10.74 -4.66
CA VAL A 220 25.05 9.40 -5.22
C VAL A 220 23.89 8.68 -4.53
N ALA A 221 23.80 8.76 -3.20
CA ALA A 221 22.67 8.20 -2.46
C ALA A 221 21.33 8.87 -2.82
N ALA A 222 21.29 10.21 -2.91
CA ALA A 222 20.08 10.94 -3.31
C ALA A 222 19.68 10.65 -4.76
N ALA A 223 20.64 10.57 -5.69
CA ALA A 223 20.40 10.21 -7.08
C ALA A 223 19.92 8.75 -7.20
N GLY A 224 20.49 7.83 -6.42
CA GLY A 224 20.04 6.44 -6.34
C GLY A 224 18.60 6.33 -5.82
N LEU A 225 18.27 6.99 -4.71
CA LEU A 225 16.91 7.06 -4.17
C LEU A 225 15.91 7.66 -5.17
N THR A 226 16.29 8.73 -5.87
CA THR A 226 15.46 9.34 -6.93
C THR A 226 15.28 8.38 -8.10
N GLY A 227 16.33 7.66 -8.51
CA GLY A 227 16.28 6.66 -9.56
C GLY A 227 15.34 5.50 -9.22
N VAL A 228 15.42 4.98 -7.98
CA VAL A 228 14.52 3.94 -7.48
C VAL A 228 13.07 4.45 -7.43
N SER A 229 12.83 5.66 -6.91
CA SER A 229 11.50 6.25 -6.85
C SER A 229 10.87 6.45 -8.23
N VAL A 230 11.62 6.99 -9.19
CA VAL A 230 11.15 7.16 -10.58
C VAL A 230 10.90 5.80 -11.24
N ALA A 231 11.75 4.80 -10.96
CA ALA A 231 11.53 3.45 -11.45
C ALA A 231 10.25 2.83 -10.88
N VAL A 232 10.00 2.98 -9.57
CA VAL A 232 8.78 2.48 -8.91
C VAL A 232 7.52 3.19 -9.40
N GLN A 233 7.53 4.52 -9.59
CA GLN A 233 6.37 5.22 -10.21
C GLN A 233 6.10 4.77 -11.63
N ARG A 234 7.15 4.60 -12.44
CA ARG A 234 6.99 4.15 -13.83
C ARG A 234 6.59 2.69 -13.93
N ALA A 235 6.91 1.90 -12.92
CA ALA A 235 6.51 0.51 -12.80
C ALA A 235 5.13 0.35 -12.13
N ALA A 236 4.53 1.43 -11.61
CA ALA A 236 3.19 1.36 -11.05
C ALA A 236 2.19 1.05 -12.19
N PRO A 237 1.43 -0.05 -12.08
CA PRO A 237 0.45 -0.41 -13.10
C PRO A 237 -0.55 0.72 -13.31
N HIS A 238 -0.83 1.05 -14.58
CA HIS A 238 -1.77 2.10 -14.93
C HIS A 238 -2.75 1.61 -15.98
N ALA A 239 -4.04 1.76 -15.68
CA ALA A 239 -5.11 1.47 -16.62
C ALA A 239 -5.09 2.51 -17.76
N ASP A 240 -5.07 2.04 -19.01
CA ASP A 240 -5.13 2.90 -20.19
C ASP A 240 -6.59 3.33 -20.50
N ALA A 241 -6.78 4.05 -21.62
CA ALA A 241 -8.08 4.58 -22.02
C ALA A 241 -9.15 3.49 -22.32
N PHE A 242 -8.75 2.22 -22.50
CA PHE A 242 -9.68 1.11 -22.64
C PHE A 242 -10.55 0.92 -21.41
N TYR A 243 -10.02 1.26 -20.23
CA TYR A 243 -10.66 1.00 -18.95
C TYR A 243 -11.52 2.14 -18.41
N ASP A 244 -11.56 3.28 -19.11
CA ASP A 244 -12.39 4.40 -18.68
C ASP A 244 -13.90 4.08 -18.85
N ALA A 245 -14.75 4.57 -17.96
CA ALA A 245 -16.19 4.45 -18.16
C ALA A 245 -16.65 5.41 -19.28
N PRO A 246 -17.61 5.02 -20.16
CA PRO A 246 -18.25 5.99 -21.04
C PRO A 246 -19.10 6.98 -20.23
N ASP A 247 -19.34 8.17 -20.79
CA ASP A 247 -20.08 9.26 -20.11
C ASP A 247 -21.51 8.86 -19.68
N ALA A 248 -22.14 7.95 -20.43
CA ALA A 248 -23.45 7.41 -20.13
C ALA A 248 -23.37 5.88 -20.09
N LEU A 249 -23.71 5.30 -18.93
CA LEU A 249 -23.78 3.87 -18.72
C LEU A 249 -25.19 3.35 -19.06
N PRO A 250 -25.30 2.23 -19.80
CA PRO A 250 -26.54 1.48 -19.85
C PRO A 250 -26.96 1.00 -18.46
N ASP A 251 -28.26 1.04 -18.17
CA ASP A 251 -28.83 0.55 -16.89
C ASP A 251 -28.81 -0.98 -16.78
N GLU A 252 -28.68 -1.68 -17.90
CA GLU A 252 -28.67 -3.15 -17.98
C GLU A 252 -27.30 -3.70 -17.52
N PRO A 253 -27.24 -4.55 -16.49
CA PRO A 253 -26.01 -5.23 -16.09
C PRO A 253 -25.59 -6.30 -17.11
N GLY A 254 -24.28 -6.57 -17.20
CA GLY A 254 -23.72 -7.58 -18.10
C GLY A 254 -23.66 -7.15 -19.57
N ARG A 255 -23.82 -5.86 -19.87
CA ARG A 255 -23.72 -5.34 -21.23
C ARG A 255 -22.26 -5.17 -21.62
N LEU A 256 -21.84 -5.82 -22.71
CA LEU A 256 -20.54 -5.57 -23.33
C LEU A 256 -20.47 -4.16 -23.91
N LEU A 257 -19.53 -3.36 -23.42
CA LEU A 257 -19.30 -1.98 -23.86
C LEU A 257 -18.15 -1.91 -24.87
N ARG A 258 -17.05 -2.62 -24.58
CA ARG A 258 -15.86 -2.67 -25.42
C ARG A 258 -15.20 -4.04 -25.35
N ALA A 259 -14.59 -4.45 -26.46
CA ALA A 259 -13.73 -5.61 -26.54
C ALA A 259 -12.54 -5.27 -27.43
N GLU A 260 -11.33 -5.63 -26.99
CA GLU A 260 -10.10 -5.50 -27.77
C GLU A 260 -9.27 -6.77 -27.66
N PRO A 261 -8.57 -7.20 -28.75
CA PRO A 261 -7.66 -8.34 -28.68
C PRO A 261 -6.63 -8.19 -27.57
N PHE A 262 -6.33 -9.29 -26.88
CA PHE A 262 -5.37 -9.37 -25.80
C PHE A 262 -4.36 -10.48 -26.10
N THR A 263 -3.06 -10.20 -25.92
CA THR A 263 -1.99 -11.13 -26.33
C THR A 263 -0.98 -11.43 -25.22
N ARG A 264 -1.08 -10.75 -24.07
CA ARG A 264 -0.11 -10.90 -22.97
C ARG A 264 -0.34 -12.25 -22.31
N GLN A 265 0.67 -13.13 -22.31
CA GLN A 265 0.62 -14.46 -21.70
C GLN A 265 -0.51 -15.37 -22.20
N ILE A 266 -0.88 -15.23 -23.47
CA ILE A 266 -1.83 -16.14 -24.10
C ILE A 266 -1.04 -17.24 -24.82
N PRO A 267 -1.30 -18.52 -24.54
CA PRO A 267 -0.61 -19.63 -25.21
C PRO A 267 -1.00 -19.71 -26.69
N ASP A 268 -0.14 -20.35 -27.49
CA ASP A 268 -0.42 -20.62 -28.90
C ASP A 268 -1.69 -21.47 -29.04
N GLY A 269 -2.52 -21.19 -30.06
CA GLY A 269 -3.78 -21.91 -30.28
C GLY A 269 -4.94 -21.43 -29.41
N ALA A 270 -4.84 -20.21 -28.86
CA ALA A 270 -5.94 -19.54 -28.19
C ALA A 270 -6.03 -18.07 -28.63
N SER A 271 -7.26 -17.58 -28.64
CA SER A 271 -7.59 -16.18 -28.88
C SER A 271 -8.09 -15.56 -27.58
N ALA A 272 -7.71 -14.31 -27.31
CA ALA A 272 -8.15 -13.62 -26.10
C ALA A 272 -8.56 -12.17 -26.36
N TRP A 273 -9.43 -11.67 -25.50
CA TRP A 273 -9.91 -10.31 -25.50
C TRP A 273 -9.88 -9.75 -24.08
N ARG A 274 -9.53 -8.47 -23.96
CA ARG A 274 -9.94 -7.68 -22.79
C ARG A 274 -11.32 -7.10 -23.07
N ILE A 275 -12.20 -7.17 -22.09
CA ILE A 275 -13.58 -6.66 -22.17
C ILE A 275 -13.82 -5.58 -21.13
N LEU A 276 -14.70 -4.63 -21.46
CA LEU A 276 -15.28 -3.68 -20.54
C LEU A 276 -16.80 -3.88 -20.57
N TYR A 277 -17.44 -4.00 -19.42
CA TYR A 277 -18.85 -4.31 -19.32
C TYR A 277 -19.52 -3.62 -18.13
N THR A 278 -20.84 -3.45 -18.20
CA THR A 278 -21.65 -2.92 -17.10
C THR A 278 -21.86 -3.95 -16.02
N THR A 279 -21.86 -3.52 -14.76
CA THR A 279 -22.20 -4.33 -13.58
C THR A 279 -22.84 -3.40 -12.54
N THR A 280 -23.11 -3.90 -11.34
CA THR A 280 -23.62 -3.09 -10.22
C THR A 280 -22.83 -3.35 -8.94
N LEU A 281 -22.57 -2.30 -8.17
CA LEU A 281 -21.93 -2.43 -6.84
C LEU A 281 -22.93 -2.97 -5.82
N ASP A 282 -24.13 -2.38 -5.82
CA ASP A 282 -25.26 -2.76 -4.97
C ASP A 282 -26.58 -2.68 -5.76
N GLU A 283 -27.72 -2.86 -5.08
CA GLU A 283 -29.05 -2.69 -5.71
C GLU A 283 -29.30 -1.22 -6.09
N GLY A 284 -28.90 -0.84 -7.30
CA GLY A 284 -29.24 0.46 -7.89
C GLY A 284 -28.07 1.36 -8.19
N GLU A 285 -26.82 0.92 -8.00
CA GLU A 285 -25.61 1.63 -8.42
C GLU A 285 -24.92 0.96 -9.63
N PRO A 286 -25.29 1.33 -10.88
CA PRO A 286 -24.58 0.90 -12.08
C PRO A 286 -23.13 1.37 -12.08
N THR A 287 -22.23 0.48 -12.47
CA THR A 287 -20.82 0.76 -12.66
C THR A 287 -20.27 -0.06 -13.83
N VAL A 288 -18.96 0.01 -14.05
CA VAL A 288 -18.26 -0.81 -15.04
C VAL A 288 -17.17 -1.65 -14.39
N ALA A 289 -16.96 -2.82 -14.96
CA ALA A 289 -15.82 -3.67 -14.65
C ALA A 289 -15.16 -4.09 -15.97
N SER A 290 -13.89 -4.49 -15.87
CA SER A 290 -13.17 -5.12 -16.97
C SER A 290 -12.92 -6.60 -16.70
N GLY A 291 -12.38 -7.30 -17.68
CA GLY A 291 -11.97 -8.68 -17.54
C GLY A 291 -11.30 -9.21 -18.81
N LEU A 292 -10.89 -10.48 -18.74
CA LEU A 292 -10.30 -11.21 -19.84
C LEU A 292 -11.22 -12.35 -20.26
N VAL A 293 -11.31 -12.59 -21.58
CA VAL A 293 -11.95 -13.75 -22.16
C VAL A 293 -10.90 -14.47 -22.98
N VAL A 294 -10.67 -15.76 -22.72
CA VAL A 294 -9.70 -16.60 -23.45
C VAL A 294 -10.43 -17.81 -23.98
N VAL A 295 -10.31 -18.06 -25.28
CA VAL A 295 -11.03 -19.13 -25.99
C VAL A 295 -10.02 -19.96 -26.78
N PRO A 296 -10.08 -21.30 -26.70
CA PRO A 296 -9.25 -22.17 -27.52
C PRO A 296 -9.67 -22.10 -28.99
N ASP A 297 -8.68 -21.99 -29.89
CA ASP A 297 -8.93 -21.88 -31.32
C ASP A 297 -9.57 -23.17 -31.88
N GLY A 298 -10.50 -23.03 -32.82
CA GLY A 298 -11.14 -24.16 -33.51
C GLY A 298 -12.18 -24.93 -32.68
N VAL A 299 -12.46 -24.52 -31.44
CA VAL A 299 -13.57 -25.06 -30.64
C VAL A 299 -14.87 -24.33 -30.98
N GLY A 300 -15.95 -25.06 -31.18
CA GLY A 300 -17.24 -24.49 -31.61
C GLY A 300 -17.32 -24.09 -33.08
N THR A 301 -16.24 -24.28 -33.86
CA THR A 301 -16.25 -24.09 -35.32
C THR A 301 -16.84 -25.31 -36.04
N ASP A 302 -17.24 -25.13 -37.30
CA ASP A 302 -17.76 -26.20 -38.18
C ASP A 302 -18.95 -27.01 -37.62
N GLY A 303 -19.78 -26.38 -36.78
CA GLY A 303 -20.98 -27.00 -36.18
C GLY A 303 -20.70 -27.81 -34.90
N GLY A 304 -19.49 -27.71 -34.33
CA GLY A 304 -19.18 -28.20 -32.99
C GLY A 304 -19.91 -27.41 -31.90
N ALA A 305 -20.06 -28.00 -30.72
CA ALA A 305 -20.63 -27.30 -29.57
C ALA A 305 -19.70 -26.16 -29.13
N PRO A 306 -20.23 -24.96 -28.83
CA PRO A 306 -19.44 -23.88 -28.24
C PRO A 306 -18.79 -24.30 -26.91
N PRO A 307 -17.60 -23.77 -26.58
CA PRO A 307 -16.86 -24.13 -25.38
C PRO A 307 -17.64 -23.76 -24.10
N PRO A 308 -17.75 -24.66 -23.10
CA PRO A 308 -18.27 -24.29 -21.80
C PRO A 308 -17.32 -23.28 -21.11
N VAL A 309 -17.86 -22.52 -20.16
CA VAL A 309 -17.15 -21.41 -19.52
C VAL A 309 -16.65 -21.81 -18.14
N VAL A 310 -15.36 -21.60 -17.89
CA VAL A 310 -14.79 -21.46 -16.54
C VAL A 310 -14.77 -19.98 -16.21
N ALA A 311 -15.64 -19.56 -15.29
CA ALA A 311 -15.66 -18.20 -14.77
C ALA A 311 -14.68 -18.11 -13.60
N TRP A 312 -13.58 -17.38 -13.78
CA TRP A 312 -12.55 -17.22 -12.76
C TRP A 312 -12.76 -15.94 -11.96
N ALA A 313 -12.99 -16.13 -10.66
CA ALA A 313 -12.98 -15.11 -9.64
C ALA A 313 -11.59 -15.10 -8.98
N HIS A 314 -10.77 -14.09 -9.30
CA HIS A 314 -9.38 -14.07 -8.87
C HIS A 314 -9.19 -13.76 -7.38
N GLY A 315 -8.05 -14.20 -6.83
CA GLY A 315 -7.61 -13.83 -5.49
C GLY A 315 -7.10 -12.38 -5.41
N THR A 316 -6.79 -11.91 -4.20
CA THR A 316 -6.45 -10.49 -3.97
C THR A 316 -5.28 -10.03 -4.83
N THR A 317 -5.47 -8.98 -5.64
CA THR A 317 -4.40 -8.29 -6.38
C THR A 317 -4.10 -6.89 -5.85
N GLY A 318 -5.05 -6.29 -5.12
CA GLY A 318 -4.96 -4.95 -4.55
C GLY A 318 -6.34 -4.29 -4.52
N PHE A 319 -6.38 -3.03 -4.09
CA PHE A 319 -7.61 -2.22 -4.06
C PHE A 319 -7.58 -1.06 -5.07
N GLY A 320 -6.39 -0.55 -5.41
CA GLY A 320 -6.24 0.54 -6.35
C GLY A 320 -6.63 0.16 -7.79
N ARG A 321 -7.10 1.15 -8.55
CA ARG A 321 -7.50 0.98 -9.97
C ARG A 321 -6.45 0.30 -10.85
N GLY A 322 -5.15 0.51 -10.60
CA GLY A 322 -4.08 -0.13 -11.37
C GLY A 322 -3.94 -1.65 -11.13
N CYS A 323 -4.58 -2.19 -10.08
CA CYS A 323 -4.34 -3.56 -9.62
C CYS A 323 -5.23 -4.62 -10.31
N ALA A 324 -5.99 -4.26 -11.34
CA ALA A 324 -6.72 -5.22 -12.15
C ALA A 324 -5.78 -6.26 -12.76
N PRO A 325 -6.07 -7.57 -12.65
CA PRO A 325 -5.32 -8.62 -13.34
C PRO A 325 -5.04 -8.30 -14.81
N SER A 326 -6.03 -7.83 -15.58
CA SER A 326 -5.85 -7.49 -17.00
C SER A 326 -4.86 -6.33 -17.27
N VAL A 327 -4.62 -5.47 -16.25
CA VAL A 327 -3.66 -4.36 -16.30
C VAL A 327 -2.25 -4.83 -15.92
N LEU A 328 -2.12 -5.78 -14.99
CA LEU A 328 -0.86 -6.26 -14.44
C LEU A 328 -0.01 -7.05 -15.47
N ASP A 329 1.31 -7.04 -15.29
CA ASP A 329 2.25 -7.71 -16.18
C ASP A 329 2.02 -9.23 -16.27
N GLU A 330 1.61 -9.84 -15.16
CA GLU A 330 1.32 -11.27 -15.04
C GLU A 330 -0.19 -11.48 -14.79
N PRO A 331 -1.04 -11.39 -15.83
CA PRO A 331 -2.49 -11.24 -15.68
C PRO A 331 -3.19 -12.43 -15.01
N PHE A 332 -2.65 -13.64 -15.13
CA PHE A 332 -3.24 -14.83 -14.54
C PHE A 332 -2.61 -15.14 -13.17
N GLU A 333 -1.28 -15.17 -13.09
CA GLU A 333 -0.56 -15.49 -11.85
C GLU A 333 -0.79 -14.48 -10.74
N SER A 334 -0.91 -13.18 -11.08
CA SER A 334 -1.18 -12.14 -10.07
C SER A 334 -2.51 -12.40 -9.34
N GLY A 335 -3.49 -12.95 -10.05
CA GLY A 335 -4.80 -13.35 -9.51
C GLY A 335 -4.86 -14.80 -9.01
N ALA A 336 -3.71 -15.47 -8.88
CA ALA A 336 -3.55 -16.86 -8.46
C ALA A 336 -4.18 -17.92 -9.40
N PHE A 337 -4.22 -17.63 -10.71
CA PHE A 337 -4.67 -18.60 -11.72
C PHE A 337 -3.49 -19.23 -12.46
N PHE A 338 -3.30 -20.54 -12.27
CA PHE A 338 -2.17 -21.30 -12.81
C PHE A 338 -2.56 -22.43 -13.77
N LEU A 339 -3.86 -22.51 -14.15
CA LEU A 339 -4.43 -23.65 -14.89
C LEU A 339 -4.95 -23.27 -16.28
N LEU A 340 -4.44 -22.20 -16.89
CA LEU A 340 -4.89 -21.74 -18.20
C LEU A 340 -4.72 -22.82 -19.28
N ASP A 341 -3.54 -23.45 -19.33
CA ASP A 341 -3.26 -24.51 -20.31
C ASP A 341 -4.21 -25.70 -20.14
N ASP A 342 -4.52 -26.09 -18.89
CA ASP A 342 -5.44 -27.20 -18.60
C ASP A 342 -6.89 -26.91 -19.01
N VAL A 343 -7.34 -25.66 -18.84
CA VAL A 343 -8.67 -25.19 -19.28
C VAL A 343 -8.76 -25.24 -20.80
N LEU A 344 -7.77 -24.67 -21.49
CA LEU A 344 -7.77 -24.60 -22.96
C LEU A 344 -7.60 -25.97 -23.61
N ALA A 345 -6.76 -26.85 -23.05
CA ALA A 345 -6.54 -28.20 -23.55
C ALA A 345 -7.82 -29.06 -23.53
N ARG A 346 -8.81 -28.69 -22.73
CA ARG A 346 -10.12 -29.36 -22.62
C ARG A 346 -11.20 -28.73 -23.49
N GLY A 347 -10.84 -27.72 -24.27
CA GLY A 347 -11.77 -26.98 -25.10
C GLY A 347 -12.73 -26.11 -24.27
N TRP A 348 -12.32 -25.67 -23.08
CA TRP A 348 -13.10 -24.75 -22.26
C TRP A 348 -12.61 -23.33 -22.48
N ALA A 349 -13.53 -22.36 -22.37
CA ALA A 349 -13.20 -20.95 -22.37
C ALA A 349 -12.99 -20.45 -20.93
N LEU A 350 -12.08 -19.49 -20.76
CA LEU A 350 -11.89 -18.78 -19.50
C LEU A 350 -12.55 -17.40 -19.61
N VAL A 351 -13.38 -17.04 -18.63
CA VAL A 351 -13.84 -15.66 -18.42
C VAL A 351 -13.36 -15.22 -17.04
N ALA A 352 -12.35 -14.35 -17.00
CA ALA A 352 -11.74 -13.85 -15.77
C ALA A 352 -12.14 -12.40 -15.57
N THR A 353 -12.98 -12.12 -14.57
CA THR A 353 -13.34 -10.74 -14.21
C THR A 353 -12.16 -10.04 -13.54
N ASP A 354 -12.02 -8.72 -13.68
CA ASP A 354 -11.16 -7.91 -12.80
C ASP A 354 -11.91 -7.43 -11.55
N TYR A 355 -13.24 -7.59 -11.48
CA TYR A 355 -14.16 -6.88 -10.58
C TYR A 355 -14.30 -5.37 -10.85
N ALA A 356 -15.42 -4.79 -10.40
CA ALA A 356 -15.60 -3.34 -10.42
C ALA A 356 -14.51 -2.63 -9.61
N GLY A 357 -14.13 -1.42 -10.03
CA GLY A 357 -13.13 -0.56 -9.36
C GLY A 357 -11.66 -0.98 -9.60
N LEU A 358 -11.42 -2.19 -10.09
CA LEU A 358 -10.13 -2.63 -10.58
C LEU A 358 -10.10 -2.45 -12.10
N GLY A 359 -9.08 -1.74 -12.59
CA GLY A 359 -8.99 -1.28 -13.99
C GLY A 359 -9.90 -0.08 -14.25
N THR A 360 -11.12 -0.09 -13.73
CA THR A 360 -12.17 0.90 -13.96
C THR A 360 -12.31 1.95 -12.85
N PRO A 361 -13.03 3.07 -13.08
CA PRO A 361 -13.34 4.03 -12.02
C PRO A 361 -14.27 3.46 -10.95
N GLY A 362 -14.19 4.01 -9.73
CA GLY A 362 -15.03 3.63 -8.59
C GLY A 362 -14.29 2.76 -7.56
N PRO A 363 -14.91 2.47 -6.40
CA PRO A 363 -14.31 1.63 -5.38
C PRO A 363 -14.35 0.15 -5.79
N HIS A 364 -13.30 -0.59 -5.45
CA HIS A 364 -13.29 -2.04 -5.57
C HIS A 364 -14.09 -2.67 -4.41
N PRO A 365 -15.12 -3.51 -4.65
CA PRO A 365 -15.92 -4.14 -3.60
C PRO A 365 -15.16 -5.30 -2.93
N TYR A 366 -13.94 -5.06 -2.44
CA TYR A 366 -13.09 -6.07 -1.82
C TYR A 366 -13.79 -6.73 -0.63
N LEU A 367 -14.10 -8.02 -0.75
CA LEU A 367 -14.87 -8.80 0.24
C LEU A 367 -16.24 -8.19 0.54
N VAL A 368 -16.84 -7.55 -0.46
CA VAL A 368 -18.24 -7.13 -0.48
C VAL A 368 -18.98 -8.02 -1.47
N GLY A 369 -19.65 -9.04 -0.93
CA GLY A 369 -20.03 -10.24 -1.69
C GLY A 369 -20.95 -9.99 -2.88
N GLN A 370 -21.89 -9.05 -2.75
CA GLN A 370 -22.80 -8.68 -3.83
C GLN A 370 -22.06 -8.10 -5.05
N GLY A 371 -21.19 -7.12 -4.83
CA GLY A 371 -20.45 -6.46 -5.93
C GLY A 371 -19.48 -7.40 -6.63
N GLU A 372 -18.79 -8.27 -5.89
CA GLU A 372 -17.90 -9.29 -6.47
C GLU A 372 -18.68 -10.32 -7.30
N ALA A 373 -19.75 -10.88 -6.74
CA ALA A 373 -20.57 -11.89 -7.41
C ALA A 373 -21.21 -11.39 -8.71
N ARG A 374 -21.76 -10.17 -8.68
CA ARG A 374 -22.38 -9.56 -9.85
C ARG A 374 -21.36 -9.29 -10.95
N SER A 375 -20.16 -8.83 -10.58
CA SER A 375 -19.05 -8.67 -11.53
C SER A 375 -18.67 -10.00 -12.20
N VAL A 376 -18.67 -11.14 -11.48
CA VAL A 376 -18.42 -12.46 -12.09
C VAL A 376 -19.52 -12.84 -13.09
N LEU A 377 -20.79 -12.72 -12.69
CA LEU A 377 -21.94 -13.11 -13.52
C LEU A 377 -22.07 -12.22 -14.77
N ASP A 378 -21.87 -10.92 -14.60
CA ASP A 378 -21.96 -9.93 -15.67
C ASP A 378 -20.78 -10.01 -16.64
N ALA A 379 -19.60 -10.44 -16.19
CA ALA A 379 -18.50 -10.77 -17.09
C ALA A 379 -18.87 -11.91 -18.04
N VAL A 380 -19.56 -12.96 -17.54
CA VAL A 380 -20.01 -14.08 -18.37
C VAL A 380 -21.08 -13.64 -19.37
N ARG A 381 -22.05 -12.81 -18.95
CA ARG A 381 -23.04 -12.20 -19.86
C ARG A 381 -22.38 -11.39 -20.97
N ALA A 382 -21.43 -10.54 -20.61
CA ALA A 382 -20.72 -9.70 -21.57
C ALA A 382 -19.84 -10.52 -22.52
N ALA A 383 -19.16 -11.55 -22.01
CA ALA A 383 -18.33 -12.44 -22.82
C ALA A 383 -19.15 -13.20 -23.88
N ARG A 384 -20.39 -13.58 -23.58
CA ARG A 384 -21.32 -14.20 -24.53
C ARG A 384 -21.80 -13.27 -25.64
N ALA A 385 -21.61 -11.95 -25.47
CA ALA A 385 -21.97 -10.95 -26.47
C ALA A 385 -20.79 -10.57 -27.40
N LEU A 386 -19.66 -11.26 -27.33
CA LEU A 386 -18.55 -11.05 -28.25
C LEU A 386 -18.92 -11.49 -29.67
N ASP A 387 -18.60 -10.66 -30.66
CA ASP A 387 -18.87 -10.99 -32.07
C ASP A 387 -17.86 -12.01 -32.63
N ASP A 388 -16.61 -11.97 -32.14
CA ASP A 388 -15.50 -12.79 -32.63
C ASP A 388 -15.38 -14.17 -31.93
N ALA A 389 -16.22 -14.44 -30.91
CA ALA A 389 -16.21 -15.68 -30.15
C ALA A 389 -17.62 -16.12 -29.77
N THR A 390 -17.92 -17.41 -29.90
CA THR A 390 -19.17 -18.00 -29.39
C THR A 390 -18.86 -18.84 -28.16
N LEU A 391 -19.53 -18.58 -27.04
CA LEU A 391 -19.39 -19.33 -25.79
C LEU A 391 -20.62 -20.21 -25.54
N GLY A 392 -20.42 -21.32 -24.84
CA GLY A 392 -21.48 -22.22 -24.41
C GLY A 392 -22.30 -21.67 -23.24
N GLU A 393 -23.45 -22.31 -22.99
CA GLU A 393 -24.35 -21.92 -21.90
C GLU A 393 -23.90 -22.42 -20.53
N GLN A 394 -23.19 -23.55 -20.45
CA GLN A 394 -22.75 -24.10 -19.17
C GLN A 394 -21.58 -23.30 -18.61
N THR A 395 -21.72 -22.86 -17.35
CA THR A 395 -20.69 -22.13 -16.62
C THR A 395 -20.31 -22.87 -15.34
N VAL A 396 -19.02 -22.99 -15.05
CA VAL A 396 -18.51 -23.41 -13.74
C VAL A 396 -17.71 -22.26 -13.16
N VAL A 397 -17.99 -21.88 -11.92
CA VAL A 397 -17.29 -20.78 -11.24
C VAL A 397 -16.15 -21.36 -10.42
N TRP A 398 -14.95 -20.85 -10.63
CA TRP A 398 -13.78 -21.15 -9.80
C TRP A 398 -13.32 -19.86 -9.14
N GLY A 399 -12.87 -19.92 -7.89
CA GLY A 399 -12.20 -18.78 -7.30
C GLY A 399 -11.34 -19.11 -6.09
N HIS A 400 -10.33 -18.28 -5.84
CA HIS A 400 -9.34 -18.49 -4.77
C HIS A 400 -9.27 -17.33 -3.78
N SER A 401 -9.14 -17.59 -2.48
CA SER A 401 -8.97 -16.54 -1.46
C SER A 401 -10.16 -15.56 -1.43
N GLN A 402 -9.94 -14.27 -1.72
CA GLN A 402 -11.00 -13.30 -2.05
C GLN A 402 -11.93 -13.82 -3.16
N GLY A 403 -11.37 -14.36 -4.23
CA GLY A 403 -12.12 -14.97 -5.32
C GLY A 403 -12.91 -16.21 -4.89
N GLY A 404 -12.45 -16.92 -3.86
CA GLY A 404 -13.21 -18.01 -3.26
C GLY A 404 -14.44 -17.50 -2.51
N HIS A 405 -14.32 -16.38 -1.81
CA HIS A 405 -15.45 -15.65 -1.23
C HIS A 405 -16.42 -15.19 -2.33
N ALA A 406 -15.91 -14.55 -3.38
CA ALA A 406 -16.69 -14.14 -4.55
C ALA A 406 -17.40 -15.32 -5.24
N ALA A 407 -16.75 -16.48 -5.34
CA ALA A 407 -17.33 -17.68 -5.94
C ALA A 407 -18.52 -18.22 -5.11
N LEU A 408 -18.40 -18.25 -3.78
CA LEU A 408 -19.50 -18.63 -2.88
C LEU A 408 -20.70 -17.67 -3.03
N TRP A 409 -20.45 -16.37 -3.01
CA TRP A 409 -21.48 -15.36 -3.25
C TRP A 409 -22.10 -15.45 -4.65
N THR A 410 -21.29 -15.72 -5.67
CA THR A 410 -21.77 -15.95 -7.04
C THR A 410 -22.77 -17.10 -7.08
N GLY A 411 -22.45 -18.21 -6.43
CA GLY A 411 -23.35 -19.36 -6.32
C GLY A 411 -24.67 -19.05 -5.64
N ALA A 412 -24.65 -18.21 -4.59
CA ALA A 412 -25.85 -17.84 -3.83
C ALA A 412 -26.71 -16.79 -4.54
N VAL A 413 -26.09 -15.85 -5.26
CA VAL A 413 -26.77 -14.71 -5.89
C VAL A 413 -27.29 -15.04 -7.30
N ALA A 414 -26.65 -15.98 -8.00
CA ALA A 414 -26.97 -16.31 -9.39
C ALA A 414 -28.46 -16.62 -9.65
N PRO A 415 -29.18 -17.43 -8.85
CA PRO A 415 -30.58 -17.75 -9.14
C PRO A 415 -31.51 -16.53 -9.20
N ALA A 416 -31.22 -15.49 -8.41
CA ALA A 416 -32.03 -14.28 -8.36
C ALA A 416 -31.54 -13.19 -9.33
N TYR A 417 -30.22 -12.99 -9.43
CA TYR A 417 -29.63 -11.89 -10.20
C TYR A 417 -29.35 -12.26 -11.67
N ALA A 418 -28.89 -13.48 -11.92
CA ALA A 418 -28.51 -13.95 -13.24
C ALA A 418 -29.01 -15.37 -13.56
N PRO A 419 -30.33 -15.59 -13.58
CA PRO A 419 -30.91 -16.88 -13.94
C PRO A 419 -30.59 -17.30 -15.39
N ASP A 420 -30.18 -16.36 -16.25
CA ASP A 420 -29.67 -16.58 -17.61
C ASP A 420 -28.21 -17.08 -17.67
N VAL A 421 -27.52 -17.14 -16.53
CA VAL A 421 -26.17 -17.72 -16.40
C VAL A 421 -26.26 -19.01 -15.59
N PRO A 422 -26.60 -20.16 -16.21
CA PRO A 422 -26.75 -21.41 -15.49
C PRO A 422 -25.40 -21.91 -14.99
N LEU A 423 -25.32 -22.17 -13.67
CA LEU A 423 -24.12 -22.66 -13.01
C LEU A 423 -24.16 -24.19 -12.89
N ALA A 424 -23.24 -24.87 -13.58
CA ALA A 424 -23.04 -26.31 -13.48
C ALA A 424 -22.29 -26.71 -12.18
N GLY A 425 -21.55 -25.77 -11.59
CA GLY A 425 -20.87 -25.95 -10.31
C GLY A 425 -20.16 -24.69 -9.84
N VAL A 426 -19.88 -24.64 -8.54
CA VAL A 426 -19.07 -23.61 -7.87
C VAL A 426 -17.92 -24.28 -7.12
N ALA A 427 -16.69 -23.86 -7.39
CA ALA A 427 -15.48 -24.32 -6.71
C ALA A 427 -14.80 -23.14 -6.00
N ALA A 428 -14.86 -23.15 -4.67
CA ALA A 428 -14.26 -22.16 -3.80
C ALA A 428 -12.97 -22.71 -3.16
N LEU A 429 -11.83 -22.09 -3.46
CA LEU A 429 -10.49 -22.59 -3.12
C LEU A 429 -9.88 -21.67 -2.05
N ALA A 430 -9.60 -22.19 -0.85
CA ALA A 430 -9.23 -21.42 0.34
C ALA A 430 -10.05 -20.13 0.50
N PRO A 431 -11.40 -20.20 0.46
CA PRO A 431 -12.22 -19.00 0.39
C PRO A 431 -12.14 -18.19 1.69
N ALA A 432 -12.13 -16.86 1.59
CA ALA A 432 -12.37 -15.97 2.74
C ALA A 432 -13.83 -16.11 3.23
N SER A 433 -14.12 -17.23 3.89
CA SER A 433 -15.48 -17.72 4.16
C SER A 433 -16.04 -17.28 5.51
N ASP A 434 -15.19 -16.75 6.40
CA ASP A 434 -15.59 -16.08 7.64
C ASP A 434 -14.77 -14.79 7.78
N LEU A 435 -15.37 -13.67 7.40
CA LEU A 435 -14.70 -12.38 7.38
C LEU A 435 -14.42 -11.85 8.79
N THR A 436 -15.25 -12.24 9.77
CA THR A 436 -15.12 -11.79 11.16
C THR A 436 -13.88 -12.42 11.78
N ASP A 437 -13.78 -13.75 11.70
CA ASP A 437 -12.61 -14.48 12.19
C ASP A 437 -11.34 -14.07 11.43
N MET A 438 -11.41 -13.99 10.09
CA MET A 438 -10.27 -13.60 9.26
C MET A 438 -9.73 -12.22 9.65
N VAL A 439 -10.59 -11.18 9.70
CA VAL A 439 -10.15 -9.81 9.99
C VAL A 439 -9.59 -9.69 11.42
N SER A 440 -10.14 -10.42 12.39
CA SER A 440 -9.62 -10.44 13.76
C SER A 440 -8.19 -10.99 13.83
N HIS A 441 -7.84 -11.94 12.97
CA HIS A 441 -6.53 -12.60 13.01
C HIS A 441 -5.49 -11.99 12.05
N LEU A 442 -5.89 -11.12 11.11
CA LEU A 442 -4.98 -10.48 10.15
C LEU A 442 -3.80 -9.77 10.83
N GLU A 443 -3.96 -9.24 12.04
CA GLU A 443 -2.84 -8.61 12.76
C GLU A 443 -1.72 -9.57 13.14
N ASN A 444 -2.01 -10.88 13.23
CA ASN A 444 -1.05 -11.93 13.53
C ASN A 444 -0.41 -12.54 12.27
N VAL A 445 -0.95 -12.24 11.09
CA VAL A 445 -0.44 -12.72 9.80
C VAL A 445 0.66 -11.78 9.30
N ALA A 446 1.79 -12.34 8.86
CA ALA A 446 2.85 -11.56 8.23
C ALA A 446 2.31 -10.85 6.98
N GLY A 447 2.31 -9.51 6.98
CA GLY A 447 1.71 -8.71 5.90
C GLY A 447 0.19 -8.56 5.99
N GLY A 448 -0.47 -9.10 7.03
CA GLY A 448 -1.94 -9.06 7.17
C GLY A 448 -2.54 -7.65 7.23
N SER A 449 -1.77 -6.67 7.72
CA SER A 449 -2.17 -5.24 7.68
C SER A 449 -2.41 -4.70 6.26
N VAL A 450 -1.84 -5.32 5.22
CA VAL A 450 -2.12 -4.97 3.81
C VAL A 450 -3.56 -5.32 3.46
N PHE A 451 -3.99 -6.56 3.74
CA PHE A 451 -5.36 -7.00 3.52
C PHE A 451 -6.35 -6.21 4.39
N ALA A 452 -6.00 -5.94 5.65
CA ALA A 452 -6.81 -5.10 6.52
C ALA A 452 -6.99 -3.68 5.95
N SER A 453 -5.98 -3.14 5.27
CA SER A 453 -6.10 -1.83 4.62
C SER A 453 -7.09 -1.83 3.45
N TYR A 454 -7.16 -2.94 2.69
CA TYR A 454 -8.15 -3.11 1.64
C TYR A 454 -9.57 -3.27 2.21
N VAL A 455 -9.74 -4.03 3.31
CA VAL A 455 -11.02 -4.12 4.01
C VAL A 455 -11.49 -2.74 4.46
N VAL A 456 -10.62 -1.97 5.12
CA VAL A 456 -10.98 -0.61 5.57
C VAL A 456 -11.40 0.27 4.40
N ALA A 457 -10.62 0.28 3.31
CA ALA A 457 -10.92 1.12 2.15
C ALA A 457 -12.22 0.72 1.44
N ALA A 458 -12.48 -0.59 1.29
CA ALA A 458 -13.68 -1.09 0.65
C ALA A 458 -14.93 -0.90 1.50
N TYR A 459 -14.85 -1.16 2.82
CA TYR A 459 -16.01 -1.04 3.71
C TYR A 459 -16.35 0.42 4.01
N ASP A 460 -15.37 1.32 4.08
CA ASP A 460 -15.61 2.77 4.17
C ASP A 460 -16.32 3.30 2.91
N ALA A 461 -15.99 2.74 1.73
CA ALA A 461 -16.62 3.12 0.47
C ALA A 461 -18.03 2.51 0.29
N ALA A 462 -18.20 1.23 0.62
CA ALA A 462 -19.45 0.50 0.41
C ALA A 462 -20.49 0.74 1.51
N TYR A 463 -20.04 0.98 2.75
CA TYR A 463 -20.90 1.10 3.93
C TYR A 463 -20.54 2.36 4.72
N PRO A 464 -21.09 3.54 4.36
CA PRO A 464 -20.81 4.79 5.06
C PRO A 464 -21.15 4.76 6.56
N ASP A 465 -22.00 3.84 6.99
CA ASP A 465 -22.38 3.59 8.38
C ASP A 465 -21.39 2.69 9.15
N ALA A 466 -20.52 1.94 8.45
CA ALA A 466 -19.50 1.10 9.07
C ALA A 466 -18.39 1.92 9.74
N ASP A 467 -18.13 3.13 9.22
CA ASP A 467 -17.08 4.05 9.68
C ASP A 467 -15.73 3.32 9.90
N ALA A 468 -15.36 2.48 8.93
CA ALA A 468 -14.27 1.51 9.05
C ALA A 468 -12.93 2.17 9.40
N ILE A 469 -12.72 3.40 8.94
CA ILE A 469 -11.51 4.18 9.22
C ILE A 469 -11.42 4.62 10.70
N GLU A 470 -12.53 4.72 11.42
CA GLU A 470 -12.52 5.04 12.85
C GLU A 470 -12.08 3.85 13.71
N ALA A 471 -12.28 2.61 13.25
CA ALA A 471 -11.69 1.42 13.88
C ALA A 471 -10.15 1.43 13.79
N VAL A 472 -9.57 2.11 12.79
CA VAL A 472 -8.12 2.27 12.63
C VAL A 472 -7.57 3.35 13.55
N ARG A 473 -6.44 3.07 14.19
CA ARG A 473 -5.77 4.07 15.03
C ARG A 473 -5.47 5.35 14.26
N PRO A 474 -5.71 6.54 14.85
CA PRO A 474 -5.47 7.82 14.16
C PRO A 474 -4.06 7.96 13.56
N GLY A 475 -3.03 7.42 14.23
CA GLY A 475 -1.66 7.44 13.73
C GLY A 475 -1.36 6.48 12.58
N ALA A 476 -2.24 5.52 12.29
CA ALA A 476 -2.09 4.52 11.23
C ALA A 476 -2.95 4.82 9.99
N ARG A 477 -3.96 5.69 10.08
CA ARG A 477 -4.92 5.98 8.99
C ARG A 477 -4.25 6.38 7.67
N LEU A 478 -3.22 7.21 7.72
CA LEU A 478 -2.47 7.59 6.51
C LEU A 478 -1.76 6.38 5.89
N VAL A 479 -1.13 5.55 6.72
CA VAL A 479 -0.42 4.34 6.25
C VAL A 479 -1.41 3.33 5.67
N VAL A 480 -2.59 3.18 6.27
CA VAL A 480 -3.68 2.36 5.72
C VAL A 480 -4.11 2.83 4.34
N HIS A 481 -4.37 4.13 4.17
CA HIS A 481 -4.76 4.67 2.87
C HIS A 481 -3.67 4.43 1.82
N GLU A 482 -2.42 4.66 2.18
CA GLU A 482 -1.27 4.44 1.31
C GLU A 482 -1.09 2.96 0.94
N MET A 483 -1.20 2.06 1.91
CA MET A 483 -1.14 0.61 1.67
C MET A 483 -2.26 0.15 0.75
N ALA A 484 -3.47 0.66 0.95
CA ALA A 484 -4.63 0.34 0.12
C ALA A 484 -4.47 0.80 -1.34
N SER A 485 -3.69 1.85 -1.58
CA SER A 485 -3.43 2.35 -2.94
C SER A 485 -2.48 1.48 -3.78
N ARG A 486 -1.82 0.48 -3.18
CA ARG A 486 -0.79 -0.34 -3.82
C ARG A 486 -1.32 -1.73 -4.17
N CYS A 487 -0.67 -2.36 -5.14
CA CYS A 487 -0.98 -3.73 -5.56
C CYS A 487 -0.11 -4.74 -4.79
N LEU A 488 -0.57 -5.99 -4.75
CA LEU A 488 0.17 -7.15 -4.24
C LEU A 488 1.17 -7.73 -5.26
N SER A 489 1.29 -7.12 -6.44
CA SER A 489 2.38 -7.37 -7.39
C SER A 489 3.62 -6.52 -7.06
N GLU A 490 4.79 -6.97 -7.48
CA GLU A 490 6.02 -6.18 -7.42
C GLU A 490 5.88 -4.88 -8.26
N PRO A 491 6.51 -3.75 -7.84
CA PRO A 491 7.27 -3.54 -6.60
C PRO A 491 6.41 -3.14 -5.39
N GLY A 492 5.09 -3.00 -5.56
CA GLY A 492 4.16 -2.50 -4.53
C GLY A 492 4.08 -3.40 -3.29
N ALA A 493 4.08 -4.71 -3.51
CA ALA A 493 4.03 -5.73 -2.46
C ALA A 493 5.16 -5.57 -1.42
N LEU A 494 6.41 -5.44 -1.89
CA LEU A 494 7.57 -5.33 -1.00
C LEU A 494 7.54 -4.06 -0.15
N VAL A 495 7.06 -2.96 -0.72
CA VAL A 495 6.94 -1.68 0.01
C VAL A 495 5.88 -1.79 1.10
N SER A 496 4.69 -2.33 0.77
CA SER A 496 3.60 -2.51 1.72
C SER A 496 3.96 -3.50 2.84
N VAL A 497 4.67 -4.59 2.51
CA VAL A 497 5.18 -5.54 3.52
C VAL A 497 6.26 -4.91 4.39
N ALA A 498 7.18 -4.13 3.82
CA ALA A 498 8.21 -3.43 4.60
C ALA A 498 7.61 -2.39 5.55
N GLU A 499 6.57 -1.66 5.12
CA GLU A 499 5.81 -0.74 5.97
C GLU A 499 5.06 -1.49 7.07
N ALA A 500 4.36 -2.57 6.73
CA ALA A 500 3.66 -3.45 7.67
C ALA A 500 4.60 -3.96 8.78
N LEU A 501 5.76 -4.51 8.40
CA LEU A 501 6.77 -5.02 9.33
C LEU A 501 7.43 -3.90 10.16
N SER A 502 7.35 -2.65 9.72
CA SER A 502 7.89 -1.49 10.44
C SER A 502 6.89 -0.89 11.45
N MET A 503 5.64 -1.36 11.47
CA MET A 503 4.64 -0.94 12.45
C MET A 503 4.84 -1.69 13.77
N ASP A 504 5.43 -1.01 14.76
CA ASP A 504 5.68 -1.53 16.12
C ASP A 504 4.39 -1.67 16.98
N GLN A 505 3.20 -1.42 16.43
CA GLN A 505 1.91 -1.34 17.14
C GLN A 505 0.79 -1.96 16.26
N PRO A 506 -0.26 -2.58 16.85
CA PRO A 506 -1.35 -3.29 16.12
C PRO A 506 -2.06 -2.43 15.06
N LEU A 507 -2.95 -2.86 14.17
CA LEU A 507 -3.57 -1.87 13.26
C LEU A 507 -4.68 -1.06 13.95
N TRP A 508 -5.49 -1.78 14.73
CA TRP A 508 -6.78 -1.34 15.21
C TRP A 508 -6.73 -0.59 16.54
N THR A 509 -7.73 0.26 16.80
CA THR A 509 -7.96 0.91 18.11
C THR A 509 -8.85 0.06 19.00
N THR A 510 -9.84 -0.57 18.39
CA THR A 510 -10.83 -1.48 18.97
C THR A 510 -10.78 -2.81 18.21
N ASP A 511 -11.45 -3.83 18.72
CA ASP A 511 -11.61 -5.05 17.94
C ASP A 511 -12.36 -4.71 16.62
N PRO A 512 -11.81 -5.05 15.43
CA PRO A 512 -12.47 -4.75 14.16
C PRO A 512 -13.75 -5.57 13.93
N THR A 513 -14.00 -6.57 14.77
CA THR A 513 -15.22 -7.40 14.75
C THR A 513 -16.35 -6.86 15.62
N ASP A 514 -16.11 -5.79 16.37
CA ASP A 514 -17.12 -5.10 17.16
C ASP A 514 -17.76 -3.94 16.37
N GLY A 515 -19.00 -3.60 16.74
CA GLY A 515 -19.70 -2.42 16.22
C GLY A 515 -20.09 -2.52 14.74
N ALA A 516 -20.26 -1.37 14.09
CA ALA A 516 -20.82 -1.30 12.73
C ALA A 516 -19.94 -1.99 11.68
N LEU A 517 -18.61 -1.91 11.79
CA LEU A 517 -17.70 -2.64 10.91
C LEU A 517 -17.88 -4.15 11.07
N GLY A 518 -17.90 -4.65 12.31
CA GLY A 518 -18.15 -6.07 12.60
C GLY A 518 -19.49 -6.57 12.06
N GLU A 519 -20.56 -5.79 12.21
CA GLU A 519 -21.88 -6.10 11.66
C GLU A 519 -21.84 -6.22 10.13
N ARG A 520 -21.18 -5.28 9.44
CA ARG A 520 -21.02 -5.35 7.99
C ARG A 520 -20.13 -6.51 7.53
N LEU A 521 -19.08 -6.84 8.28
CA LEU A 521 -18.25 -8.02 7.99
C LEU A 521 -19.08 -9.30 8.10
N ALA A 522 -19.90 -9.41 9.15
CA ALA A 522 -20.80 -10.56 9.35
C ALA A 522 -21.86 -10.66 8.23
N GLU A 523 -22.42 -9.54 7.76
CA GLU A 523 -23.37 -9.51 6.64
C GLU A 523 -22.75 -10.00 5.31
N ASN A 524 -21.44 -9.84 5.15
CA ASN A 524 -20.71 -10.28 3.95
C ASN A 524 -20.14 -11.70 4.09
N VAL A 525 -20.39 -12.42 5.19
CA VAL A 525 -20.09 -13.86 5.28
C VAL A 525 -21.01 -14.63 4.32
N PRO A 526 -20.48 -15.46 3.40
CA PRO A 526 -21.27 -16.15 2.37
C PRO A 526 -22.12 -17.27 2.97
N THR A 527 -23.26 -16.95 3.55
CA THR A 527 -24.16 -17.93 4.19
C THR A 527 -25.36 -18.34 3.34
N GLY A 528 -25.54 -17.69 2.18
CA GLY A 528 -26.60 -18.02 1.23
C GLY A 528 -26.51 -19.45 0.68
N ALA A 529 -27.65 -20.05 0.35
CA ALA A 529 -27.69 -21.38 -0.23
C ALA A 529 -27.14 -21.36 -1.66
N VAL A 530 -26.27 -22.31 -1.99
CA VAL A 530 -25.73 -22.51 -3.34
C VAL A 530 -26.44 -23.70 -3.97
N GLU A 531 -27.32 -23.44 -4.93
CA GLU A 531 -28.11 -24.48 -5.60
C GLU A 531 -27.26 -25.40 -6.49
N ALA A 532 -26.22 -24.84 -7.10
CA ALA A 532 -25.27 -25.60 -7.89
C ALA A 532 -24.40 -26.50 -7.00
N PRO A 533 -23.87 -27.61 -7.54
CA PRO A 533 -22.85 -28.41 -6.85
C PRO A 533 -21.69 -27.55 -6.32
N LEU A 534 -21.39 -27.66 -5.03
CA LEU A 534 -20.37 -26.87 -4.35
C LEU A 534 -19.15 -27.71 -3.95
N LEU A 535 -17.98 -27.34 -4.45
CA LEU A 535 -16.67 -27.79 -3.99
C LEU A 535 -16.04 -26.70 -3.13
N VAL A 536 -15.56 -27.07 -1.95
CA VAL A 536 -14.68 -26.24 -1.12
C VAL A 536 -13.37 -26.98 -0.99
N ALA A 537 -12.26 -26.34 -1.35
CA ALA A 537 -10.92 -26.90 -1.22
C ALA A 537 -10.08 -26.05 -0.26
N GLN A 538 -9.29 -26.68 0.61
CA GLN A 538 -8.47 -25.98 1.61
C GLN A 538 -7.05 -26.55 1.66
N GLY A 539 -6.04 -25.68 1.78
CA GLY A 539 -4.68 -26.09 2.09
C GLY A 539 -4.56 -26.38 3.59
N ALA A 540 -4.03 -27.54 3.98
CA ALA A 540 -3.95 -27.94 5.39
C ALA A 540 -2.97 -27.10 6.22
N SER A 541 -2.09 -26.34 5.57
CA SER A 541 -1.05 -25.51 6.20
C SER A 541 -1.24 -24.02 5.90
N ASP A 542 -2.46 -23.61 5.55
CA ASP A 542 -2.80 -22.24 5.22
C ASP A 542 -2.67 -21.29 6.44
N PRO A 543 -1.78 -20.28 6.39
CA PRO A 543 -1.59 -19.35 7.49
C PRO A 543 -2.47 -18.09 7.40
N LEU A 544 -3.21 -17.91 6.30
CA LEU A 544 -4.02 -16.71 6.03
C LEU A 544 -5.50 -17.00 6.23
N VAL A 545 -6.03 -18.00 5.53
CA VAL A 545 -7.38 -18.52 5.73
C VAL A 545 -7.24 -19.83 6.51
N LEU A 546 -7.42 -19.74 7.82
CA LEU A 546 -7.08 -20.84 8.71
C LEU A 546 -7.96 -22.08 8.41
N PRO A 547 -7.37 -23.29 8.34
CA PRO A 547 -8.14 -24.51 8.11
C PRO A 547 -9.23 -24.74 9.16
N SER A 548 -8.98 -24.37 10.42
CA SER A 548 -9.98 -24.47 11.49
C SER A 548 -11.20 -23.59 11.26
N THR A 549 -11.00 -22.40 10.69
CA THR A 549 -12.07 -21.46 10.34
C THR A 549 -12.87 -22.01 9.18
N GLN A 550 -12.19 -22.57 8.18
CA GLN A 550 -12.83 -23.20 7.03
C GLN A 550 -13.63 -24.45 7.45
N ASP A 551 -13.10 -25.28 8.35
CA ASP A 551 -13.78 -26.46 8.91
C ASP A 551 -15.06 -26.04 9.65
N ALA A 552 -15.00 -24.96 10.45
CA ALA A 552 -16.17 -24.44 11.16
C ALA A 552 -17.25 -23.94 10.19
N TYR A 553 -16.87 -23.11 9.22
CA TYR A 553 -17.78 -22.61 8.18
C TYR A 553 -18.46 -23.76 7.42
N VAL A 554 -17.69 -24.74 6.94
CA VAL A 554 -18.24 -25.91 6.23
C VAL A 554 -19.17 -26.69 7.15
N GLY A 555 -18.79 -26.92 8.41
CA GLY A 555 -19.63 -27.58 9.41
C GLY A 555 -20.98 -26.89 9.59
N GLU A 556 -21.01 -25.57 9.64
CA GLU A 556 -22.25 -24.79 9.70
C GLU A 556 -23.09 -24.91 8.43
N ARG A 557 -22.46 -24.85 7.24
CA ARG A 557 -23.17 -25.02 5.96
C ARG A 557 -23.80 -26.42 5.87
N CYS A 558 -23.05 -27.45 6.25
CA CYS A 558 -23.54 -28.83 6.33
C CYS A 558 -24.73 -28.95 7.30
N ALA A 559 -24.63 -28.32 8.48
CA ALA A 559 -25.71 -28.33 9.48
C ALA A 559 -26.97 -27.57 9.00
N ALA A 560 -26.79 -26.56 8.16
CA ALA A 560 -27.86 -25.85 7.47
C ALA A 560 -28.44 -26.61 6.25
N GLY A 561 -27.93 -27.81 5.95
CA GLY A 561 -28.40 -28.65 4.85
C GLY A 561 -27.81 -28.32 3.48
N GLN A 562 -26.76 -27.49 3.39
CA GLN A 562 -26.03 -27.29 2.14
C GLN A 562 -25.16 -28.52 1.86
N PRO A 563 -25.32 -29.20 0.70
CA PRO A 563 -24.38 -30.23 0.28
C PRO A 563 -23.05 -29.58 -0.13
N VAL A 564 -21.96 -30.05 0.47
CA VAL A 564 -20.59 -29.56 0.20
C VAL A 564 -19.67 -30.75 -0.07
N ASP A 565 -18.94 -30.72 -1.18
CA ASP A 565 -17.74 -31.54 -1.40
C ASP A 565 -16.56 -30.78 -0.78
N TYR A 566 -16.16 -31.14 0.43
CA TYR A 566 -15.07 -30.47 1.15
C TYR A 566 -13.79 -31.29 1.13
N ARG A 567 -12.71 -30.70 0.61
CA ARG A 567 -11.43 -31.38 0.40
C ARG A 567 -10.29 -30.59 1.02
N THR A 568 -9.43 -31.28 1.76
CA THR A 568 -8.23 -30.70 2.38
C THR A 568 -6.98 -31.30 1.77
N TYR A 569 -6.00 -30.46 1.46
CA TYR A 569 -4.77 -30.83 0.76
C TYR A 569 -3.56 -30.67 1.70
N GLU A 570 -3.00 -31.81 2.10
CA GLU A 570 -1.84 -31.89 3.00
C GLU A 570 -0.57 -31.25 2.39
N GLY A 571 0.20 -30.55 3.23
CA GLY A 571 1.45 -29.91 2.83
C GLY A 571 1.29 -28.71 1.87
N ARG A 572 0.06 -28.26 1.63
CA ARG A 572 -0.24 -27.05 0.84
C ARG A 572 -0.63 -25.89 1.76
N ASP A 573 0.02 -24.76 1.55
CA ASP A 573 -0.32 -23.48 2.17
C ASP A 573 -1.35 -22.71 1.32
N HIS A 574 -1.56 -21.42 1.59
CA HIS A 574 -2.60 -20.61 0.96
C HIS A 574 -2.49 -20.57 -0.59
N VAL A 575 -1.31 -20.21 -1.12
CA VAL A 575 -1.09 -20.09 -2.57
C VAL A 575 -0.65 -21.43 -3.16
N GLY A 576 0.14 -22.22 -2.43
CA GLY A 576 0.56 -23.55 -2.82
C GLY A 576 -0.60 -24.51 -3.08
N LEU A 577 -1.79 -24.22 -2.54
CA LEU A 577 -3.03 -24.94 -2.87
C LEU A 577 -3.38 -24.90 -4.36
N VAL A 578 -3.24 -23.74 -5.02
CA VAL A 578 -3.71 -23.51 -6.41
C VAL A 578 -2.61 -23.54 -7.45
N GLN A 579 -1.35 -23.71 -7.03
CA GLN A 579 -0.22 -23.92 -7.94
C GLN A 579 -0.45 -25.14 -8.85
N ALA A 580 0.10 -25.09 -10.06
CA ALA A 580 -0.09 -26.13 -11.07
C ALA A 580 0.40 -27.53 -10.61
N ASP A 581 1.38 -27.60 -9.70
CA ASP A 581 1.90 -28.86 -9.13
C ASP A 581 1.03 -29.42 -7.99
N SER A 582 0.02 -28.68 -7.55
CA SER A 582 -0.90 -29.10 -6.50
C SER A 582 -1.77 -30.27 -6.95
N PRO A 583 -2.00 -31.29 -6.11
CA PRO A 583 -2.97 -32.35 -6.41
C PRO A 583 -4.37 -31.80 -6.72
N LEU A 584 -4.73 -30.64 -6.13
CA LEU A 584 -5.98 -29.94 -6.40
C LEU A 584 -6.17 -29.66 -7.88
N ALA A 585 -5.11 -29.31 -8.64
CA ALA A 585 -5.24 -29.00 -10.07
C ALA A 585 -5.94 -30.13 -10.83
N SER A 586 -5.45 -31.36 -10.64
CA SER A 586 -6.01 -32.55 -11.27
C SER A 586 -7.41 -32.92 -10.77
N ASP A 587 -7.70 -32.62 -9.50
CA ASP A 587 -8.98 -32.90 -8.88
C ASP A 587 -10.07 -31.90 -9.27
N LEU A 588 -9.72 -30.61 -9.33
CA LEU A 588 -10.59 -29.50 -9.72
C LEU A 588 -11.04 -29.65 -11.17
N VAL A 589 -10.10 -30.00 -12.04
CA VAL A 589 -10.37 -30.31 -13.43
C VAL A 589 -11.33 -31.50 -13.57
N ARG A 590 -11.04 -32.62 -12.91
CA ARG A 590 -11.90 -33.83 -12.96
C ARG A 590 -13.30 -33.55 -12.37
N TRP A 591 -13.35 -32.78 -11.29
CA TRP A 591 -14.60 -32.34 -10.70
C TRP A 591 -15.40 -31.48 -11.68
N THR A 592 -14.74 -30.57 -12.40
CA THR A 592 -15.36 -29.70 -13.41
C THR A 592 -15.87 -30.49 -14.61
N GLU A 593 -15.11 -31.46 -15.12
CA GLU A 593 -15.56 -32.38 -16.17
C GLU A 593 -16.86 -33.08 -15.77
N ALA A 594 -16.95 -33.60 -14.54
CA ALA A 594 -18.14 -34.25 -14.03
C ALA A 594 -19.35 -33.29 -13.93
N ARG A 595 -19.13 -32.03 -13.56
CA ARG A 595 -20.19 -31.01 -13.52
C ARG A 595 -20.70 -30.65 -14.91
N LEU A 596 -19.80 -30.44 -15.85
CA LEU A 596 -20.14 -30.15 -17.25
C LEU A 596 -20.85 -31.34 -17.92
N ALA A 597 -20.50 -32.57 -17.54
CA ALA A 597 -21.18 -33.78 -17.99
C ALA A 597 -22.53 -34.05 -17.31
N GLY A 598 -22.93 -33.24 -16.32
CA GLY A 598 -24.19 -33.42 -15.58
C GLY A 598 -24.19 -34.60 -14.62
N GLU A 599 -23.02 -35.07 -14.18
CA GLU A 599 -22.92 -36.16 -13.22
C GLU A 599 -23.39 -35.71 -11.82
N PRO A 600 -24.14 -36.55 -11.09
CA PRO A 600 -24.59 -36.23 -9.74
C PRO A 600 -23.43 -35.82 -8.82
N PRO A 601 -23.59 -34.76 -8.00
CA PRO A 601 -22.57 -34.36 -7.04
C PRO A 601 -22.40 -35.44 -5.95
N THR A 602 -21.17 -35.57 -5.46
CA THR A 602 -20.79 -36.49 -4.38
C THR A 602 -20.31 -35.68 -3.17
N PRO A 603 -21.21 -35.02 -2.43
CA PRO A 603 -20.81 -34.17 -1.32
C PRO A 603 -20.26 -35.02 -0.17
N THR A 604 -19.30 -34.47 0.57
CA THR A 604 -18.72 -35.10 1.77
C THR A 604 -19.63 -34.95 2.99
N CYS A 605 -20.50 -33.94 2.99
CA CYS A 605 -21.64 -33.84 3.90
C CYS A 605 -22.94 -33.71 3.08
N ALA A 606 -23.92 -34.57 3.35
CA ALA A 606 -25.23 -34.55 2.70
C ALA A 606 -26.32 -34.15 3.72
N THR A 607 -27.41 -33.56 3.22
CA THR A 607 -28.66 -33.42 3.96
C THR A 607 -29.06 -34.74 4.59
N GLY A 608 -29.25 -34.74 5.92
CA GLY A 608 -29.83 -35.88 6.64
C GLY A 608 -31.28 -36.15 6.28
#